data_AF-A0A661S8J8-F1
#
_entry.id   AF-A0A661S8J8-F1
#
_cell.length_a   1.000
_cell.length_b   1.000
_cell.length_c   1.000
_cell.angle_alpha   90.00
_cell.angle_beta   90.00
_cell.angle_gamma   90.00
#
_symmetry.space_group_name_H-M   'P 1'
#
loop_
_entity.id
_entity.type
_entity.pdbx_description
1 polymer ?
#
loop_
_entity_poly.entity_id
_entity_poly.type
_entity_poly.pdbx_seq_one_letter_code
_entity_poly.pdbx_strand_id
1 'polypeptide(L)' 'MKIRDEEDGVEILKFLMDQNNLKQKDIVGIIGGKSTVSEVLSGKRPLNLHHIKALSEKFNVKMSTFV' A
#
# COMPACT_ATOMS: atom_id res chain seq x y z
N MET A 1 10.85 -21.84 -2.09
CA MET A 1 9.64 -21.01 -2.31
C MET A 1 9.53 -20.08 -1.11
N LYS A 2 10.05 -18.85 -1.22
CA LYS A 2 10.01 -17.89 -0.11
C LYS A 2 8.56 -17.44 0.07
N ILE A 3 8.02 -17.68 1.27
CA ILE A 3 6.80 -17.04 1.75
C ILE A 3 7.09 -15.53 1.69
N ARG A 4 6.23 -14.76 1.02
CA ARG A 4 6.43 -13.35 0.72
C ARG A 4 6.31 -12.53 2.01
N ASP A 5 7.40 -11.87 2.40
CA ASP A 5 7.51 -11.07 3.62
C ASP A 5 6.72 -9.74 3.47
N GLU A 6 6.43 -9.06 4.58
CA GLU A 6 5.65 -7.79 4.65
C GLU A 6 6.15 -6.67 3.70
N GLU A 7 7.40 -6.76 3.24
CA GLU A 7 8.00 -5.86 2.25
C GLU A 7 7.25 -5.90 0.91
N ASP A 8 6.68 -7.04 0.51
CA ASP A 8 6.02 -7.21 -0.79
C ASP A 8 4.79 -6.31 -0.96
N GLY A 9 3.99 -6.15 0.10
CA GLY A 9 2.78 -5.31 0.03
C GLY A 9 3.10 -3.83 -0.15
N VAL A 10 4.15 -3.33 0.52
CA VAL A 10 4.58 -1.94 0.40
C VAL A 10 5.23 -1.67 -0.95
N GLU A 11 6.04 -2.60 -1.47
CA GLU A 11 6.63 -2.49 -2.80
C GLU A 11 5.57 -2.50 -3.91
N ILE A 12 4.52 -3.32 -3.76
CA ILE A 12 3.39 -3.31 -4.69
C ILE A 12 2.63 -2.00 -4.64
N LEU A 13 2.43 -1.41 -3.46
CA LEU A 13 1.86 -0.07 -3.34
C LEU A 13 2.73 0.96 -4.08
N LYS A 14 4.05 0.96 -3.88
CA LYS A 14 4.96 1.89 -4.56
C LYS A 14 4.93 1.71 -6.08
N PHE A 15 4.92 0.46 -6.55
CA PHE A 15 4.78 0.14 -7.98
C PHE A 15 3.47 0.69 -8.55
N LEU A 16 2.33 0.43 -7.89
CA LEU A 16 1.03 0.94 -8.35
C LEU A 16 0.98 2.47 -8.32
N MET A 17 1.60 3.12 -7.33
CA MET A 17 1.73 4.57 -7.30
C MET A 17 2.50 5.09 -8.51
N ASP A 18 3.64 4.50 -8.83
CA ASP A 18 4.48 4.88 -9.96
C ASP A 18 3.73 4.71 -11.29
N GLN A 19 3.12 3.55 -11.52
CA GLN A 19 2.34 3.26 -12.74
C GLN A 19 1.14 4.20 -12.95
N ASN A 20 0.59 4.75 -11.87
CA ASN A 20 -0.52 5.70 -11.92
C ASN A 20 -0.07 7.16 -11.76
N ASN A 21 1.24 7.44 -11.74
CA ASN A 21 1.83 8.76 -11.50
C ASN A 21 1.29 9.45 -10.22
N LEU A 22 1.05 8.67 -9.17
CA LEU A 22 0.54 9.11 -7.89
C LEU A 22 1.67 9.46 -6.94
N LYS A 23 1.46 10.50 -6.14
CA LYS A 23 2.36 10.90 -5.06
C LYS A 23 1.81 10.43 -3.72
N GLN A 24 2.65 10.44 -2.69
CA GLN A 24 2.25 10.10 -1.32
C GLN A 24 0.99 10.85 -0.84
N LYS A 25 0.85 12.12 -1.23
CA LYS A 25 -0.33 12.94 -0.88
C LYS A 25 -1.65 12.38 -1.43
N ASP A 26 -1.60 11.64 -2.54
CA ASP A 26 -2.78 11.08 -3.22
C ASP A 26 -3.24 9.77 -2.55
N ILE A 27 -2.42 9.23 -1.65
CA ILE A 27 -2.73 8.08 -0.80
C ILE A 27 -3.27 8.50 0.57
N VAL A 28 -3.07 9.77 0.94
CA VAL A 28 -3.65 10.33 2.16
C VAL A 28 -5.18 10.31 2.05
N GLY A 29 -5.83 9.85 3.12
CA GLY A 29 -7.29 9.64 3.16
C GLY A 29 -7.72 8.26 2.63
N ILE A 30 -6.86 7.52 1.93
CA ILE A 30 -7.15 6.14 1.50
C ILE A 30 -6.86 5.16 2.63
N ILE A 31 -5.65 5.25 3.19
CA ILE A 31 -5.20 4.34 4.26
C ILE A 31 -4.98 5.05 5.60
N GLY A 32 -5.21 6.36 5.65
CA GLY A 32 -5.03 7.18 6.85
C GLY A 32 -4.44 8.56 6.57
N GLY A 33 -3.99 9.23 7.63
CA GLY A 33 -3.38 10.55 7.56
C GLY A 33 -1.94 10.53 7.04
N LYS A 34 -1.35 11.73 6.87
CA LYS A 34 0.02 11.89 6.34
C LYS A 34 1.08 11.07 7.09
N SER A 35 1.00 11.01 8.43
CA SER A 35 1.94 10.21 9.25
C SER A 35 1.81 8.72 8.94
N THR A 36 0.57 8.21 8.92
CA THR A 36 0.28 6.81 8.62
C THR A 36 0.82 6.41 7.25
N VAL A 37 0.54 7.20 6.21
CA VAL A 37 1.04 6.92 4.86
C VAL A 37 2.57 6.93 4.83
N SER A 38 3.20 7.90 5.50
CA SER A 38 4.67 7.97 5.56
C SER A 38 5.29 6.76 6.25
N GLU A 39 4.73 6.35 7.38
CA GLU A 39 5.19 5.19 8.14
C GLU A 39 5.07 3.91 7.31
N VAL A 40 3.94 3.73 6.61
CA VAL A 40 3.70 2.58 5.72
C VAL A 40 4.71 2.55 4.57
N LEU A 41 4.87 3.65 3.83
CA LEU A 41 5.79 3.69 2.68
C LEU A 41 7.26 3.52 3.09
N SER A 42 7.60 3.87 4.32
CA SER A 42 8.94 3.66 4.90
C SER A 42 9.16 2.30 5.55
N GLY A 43 8.14 1.44 5.58
CA GLY A 43 8.20 0.12 6.24
C GLY A 43 8.14 0.16 7.77
N LYS A 44 8.02 1.34 8.39
CA LYS A 44 7.89 1.49 9.86
C LYS A 44 6.56 0.98 10.39
N ARG A 45 5.53 0.92 9.53
CA ARG A 45 4.20 0.39 9.86
C ARG A 45 3.79 -0.62 8.79
N PRO A 46 3.42 -1.85 9.16
CA PRO A 46 2.94 -2.82 8.18
C PRO A 46 1.57 -2.41 7.61
N LEU A 47 1.28 -2.86 6.38
CA LEU A 47 -0.07 -2.81 5.83
C LEU A 47 -0.98 -3.75 6.64
N ASN A 48 -2.14 -3.26 7.07
CA ASN A 48 -3.16 -4.09 7.68
C ASN A 48 -4.28 -4.39 6.69
N LEU A 49 -5.20 -5.28 7.08
CA LEU A 49 -6.32 -5.70 6.23
C LEU A 49 -7.20 -4.52 5.76
N HIS A 50 -7.38 -3.49 6.58
CA HIS A 50 -8.16 -2.30 6.22
C HIS A 50 -7.44 -1.49 5.12
N HIS A 51 -6.12 -1.28 5.26
CA HIS A 51 -5.31 -0.63 4.23
C HIS A 51 -5.36 -1.44 2.92
N ILE A 52 -5.15 -2.75 2.99
CA ILE A 52 -5.16 -3.64 1.82
C ILE A 52 -6.51 -3.54 1.10
N LYS A 53 -7.61 -3.54 1.84
CA LYS A 53 -8.96 -3.39 1.26
C LYS A 53 -9.11 -2.07 0.54
N ALA A 54 -8.77 -0.96 1.19
CA ALA A 54 -8.89 0.38 0.61
C ALA A 54 -7.99 0.57 -0.62
N LEU A 55 -6.77 0.02 -0.60
CA LEU A 55 -5.85 0.06 -1.73
C LEU A 55 -6.35 -0.82 -2.89
N SER A 56 -6.88 -2.01 -2.60
CA SER A 56 -7.46 -2.90 -3.60
C SER A 56 -8.62 -2.24 -4.33
N GLU A 57 -9.49 -1.56 -3.59
CA GLU A 57 -10.60 -0.77 -4.16
C GLU A 57 -10.07 0.43 -4.98
N LYS A 58 -9.07 1.16 -4.46
CA LYS A 58 -8.46 2.32 -5.15
C LYS A 58 -7.84 1.94 -6.50
N PHE A 59 -7.11 0.84 -6.55
CA PHE A 59 -6.36 0.41 -7.73
C PHE A 59 -7.12 -0.62 -8.58
N ASN A 60 -8.33 -1.00 -8.16
CA ASN A 60 -9.14 -2.02 -8.82
C ASN A 60 -8.37 -3.35 -9.03
N VAL A 61 -7.70 -3.81 -7.97
CA VAL A 61 -6.95 -5.08 -7.94
C VAL A 61 -7.48 -5.98 -6.83
N LYS A 62 -7.12 -7.27 -6.87
CA LYS A 62 -7.50 -8.21 -5.80
C LYS A 62 -6.70 -7.93 -4.53
N MET A 63 -7.29 -8.16 -3.35
CA MET A 63 -6.57 -8.08 -2.07
C MET A 63 -5.36 -9.01 -2.01
N SER A 64 -5.44 -10.16 -2.68
CA SER A 64 -4.34 -11.12 -2.85
C SER A 64 -3.11 -10.55 -3.58
N THR A 65 -3.22 -9.34 -4.16
CA THR A 65 -2.07 -8.67 -4.74
C THR A 65 -1.12 -8.18 -3.65
N PHE A 66 -1.59 -7.89 -2.44
CA PHE A 66 -0.77 -7.32 -1.35
C PHE A 66 -0.34 -8.35 -0.28
N VAL A 67 -0.58 -9.64 -0.49
CA VAL A 67 -0.29 -10.75 0.45
C VAL A 67 0.38 -11.93 -0.24
#